data_AF-A0AA37RI09-F1
#
_entry.id   AF-A0AA37RI09-F1
#
_cell.length_a   1.000
_cell.length_b   1.000
_cell.length_c   1.000
_cell.angle_alpha   90.00
_cell.angle_beta   90.00
_cell.angle_gamma   90.00
#
_symmetry.space_group_name_H-M   'P 1'
#
loop_
_entity.id
_entity.type
_entity.pdbx_description
1 polymer ?
#
loop_
_entity_poly.entity_id
_entity_poly.type
_entity_poly.pdbx_seq_one_letter_code
_entity_poly.pdbx_strand_id
1 'polypeptide(L)'
;MPPFTPCFPNALRHDEVPLALLDLVQQRLASLLGPRFTVVLGGSGNGAGVSHYHLAIQHNQSGVSLEDYGDVSAGFIERLLRMGTQVRDMLDSSTFSRMASDDPGRPLVWLRELASPGETITMRAPS
;
A
#
# COMPACT_ATOMS: atom_id res chain seq x y z
N MET A 1 31.70 -1.76 -6.34
CA MET A 1 30.45 -1.38 -7.03
C MET A 1 30.50 0.10 -7.32
N PRO A 2 30.22 0.56 -8.55
CA PRO A 2 30.10 1.98 -8.82
C PRO A 2 28.82 2.52 -8.15
N PRO A 3 28.77 3.81 -7.75
CA PRO A 3 27.57 4.42 -7.21
C PRO A 3 26.51 4.54 -8.31
N PHE A 4 25.27 4.13 -8.00
CA PHE A 4 24.12 4.37 -8.86
C PHE A 4 23.93 5.88 -9.03
N THR A 5 24.30 6.40 -10.19
CA THR A 5 24.05 7.79 -10.55
C THR A 5 22.69 7.82 -11.24
N PRO A 6 21.63 8.35 -10.62
CA PRO A 6 20.33 8.43 -11.29
C PRO A 6 20.46 9.38 -12.49
N CYS A 7 20.30 8.85 -13.70
CA CYS A 7 20.16 9.65 -14.91
C CYS A 7 18.75 10.25 -14.93
N PHE A 8 18.64 11.53 -14.58
CA PHE A 8 17.40 12.27 -14.75
C PHE A 8 17.32 12.79 -16.20
N PRO A 9 16.31 12.39 -16.99
CA PRO A 9 16.13 12.95 -18.32
C PRO A 9 15.83 14.45 -18.24
N ASN A 10 16.43 15.23 -19.14
CA ASN A 10 16.43 16.71 -19.13
C ASN A 10 15.07 17.37 -19.45
N ALA A 11 13.99 16.61 -19.65
CA ALA A 11 12.65 17.16 -19.89
C ALA A 11 11.57 16.12 -19.52
N LEU A 12 11.36 15.89 -18.22
CA LEU A 12 10.14 15.24 -17.76
C LEU A 12 8.96 16.18 -17.95
N ARG A 13 7.80 15.63 -18.32
CA ARG A 13 6.56 16.41 -18.31
C ARG A 13 6.17 16.74 -16.87
N HIS A 14 5.34 17.75 -16.67
CA HIS A 14 4.94 18.19 -15.33
C HIS A 14 4.15 17.12 -14.54
N ASP A 15 3.55 16.18 -15.26
CA ASP A 15 2.80 15.02 -14.78
C ASP A 15 3.62 13.73 -14.76
N GLU A 16 4.92 13.79 -15.07
CA GLU A 16 5.80 12.64 -15.10
C GLU A 16 6.85 12.68 -13.99
N VAL A 17 7.11 11.53 -13.38
CA VAL A 17 8.22 11.34 -12.44
C VAL A 17 9.30 10.43 -13.05
N PRO A 18 10.58 10.57 -12.64
CA PRO A 18 11.61 9.65 -13.08
C PRO A 18 11.35 8.24 -12.55
N LEU A 19 11.62 7.19 -13.34
CA LEU A 19 11.50 5.80 -12.90
C LEU A 19 12.32 5.51 -11.63
N ALA A 20 13.50 6.11 -11.51
CA ALA A 20 14.36 6.01 -10.34
C ALA A 20 13.67 6.47 -9.03
N LEU A 21 12.68 7.37 -9.11
CA LEU A 21 11.90 7.76 -7.95
C LEU A 21 10.99 6.62 -7.48
N LEU A 22 10.37 5.88 -8.41
CA LEU A 22 9.57 4.70 -8.04
C LEU A 22 10.44 3.62 -7.41
N ASP A 23 11.65 3.39 -7.91
CA ASP A 23 12.57 2.42 -7.31
C ASP A 23 12.89 2.78 -5.85
N LEU A 24 13.13 4.06 -5.56
CA LEU A 24 13.35 4.55 -4.19
C LEU A 24 12.11 4.38 -3.31
N VAL A 25 10.93 4.67 -3.84
CA VAL A 25 9.66 4.49 -3.11
C VAL A 25 9.41 3.01 -2.83
N GLN A 26 9.67 2.12 -3.78
CA GLN A 26 9.56 0.67 -3.60
C GLN A 26 10.50 0.17 -2.52
N GLN A 27 11.77 0.58 -2.56
CA GLN A 27 12.77 0.22 -1.54
C GLN A 27 12.34 0.72 -0.15
N ARG A 28 11.80 1.94 -0.07
CA ARG A 28 11.32 2.50 1.19
C ARG A 28 10.12 1.74 1.73
N LEU A 29 9.16 1.38 0.87
CA LEU A 29 8.00 0.54 1.24
C LEU A 29 8.44 -0.84 1.71
N ALA A 30 9.33 -1.51 0.97
CA ALA A 30 9.86 -2.81 1.35
C ALA A 30 10.56 -2.77 2.71
N SER A 31 11.36 -1.73 2.98
CA SER A 31 11.99 -1.51 4.28
C SER A 31 10.98 -1.25 5.41
N LEU A 32 9.89 -0.54 5.13
CA LEU A 32 8.86 -0.19 6.13
C LEU A 32 8.00 -1.39 6.52
N LEU A 33 7.66 -2.22 5.53
CA LEU A 33 6.83 -3.42 5.72
C LEU A 33 7.64 -4.61 6.25
N GLY A 34 8.92 -4.69 5.88
CA GLY A 34 9.81 -5.76 6.28
C GLY A 34 9.64 -7.05 5.46
N PRO A 35 10.37 -8.12 5.81
CA PRO A 35 10.56 -9.30 4.96
C PRO A 35 9.32 -10.21 4.82
N ARG A 36 8.28 -9.99 5.63
CA ARG A 36 7.01 -10.72 5.54
C ARG A 36 6.17 -10.26 4.35
N PHE A 37 6.57 -9.18 3.70
CA PHE A 37 5.86 -8.56 2.60
C PHE A 37 6.68 -8.59 1.31
N THR A 38 6.00 -8.87 0.21
CA THR A 38 6.50 -8.66 -1.14
C THR A 38 5.89 -7.37 -1.68
N VAL A 39 6.72 -6.45 -2.15
CA VAL A 39 6.28 -5.15 -2.69
C VAL A 39 6.75 -5.02 -4.12
N VAL A 40 5.83 -4.71 -5.02
CA VAL A 40 6.11 -4.41 -6.41
C VAL A 40 5.47 -3.06 -6.74
N LEU A 41 6.27 -2.13 -7.23
CA LEU A 41 5.83 -0.82 -7.68
C LEU A 41 6.29 -0.62 -9.12
N GLY A 42 5.34 -0.77 -10.04
CA GLY A 42 5.52 -0.52 -11.45
C GLY A 42 5.15 0.92 -11.81
N GLY A 43 5.76 1.43 -12.87
CA GLY A 43 5.38 2.69 -13.50
C GLY A 43 5.04 2.48 -14.97
N SER A 44 4.01 3.16 -15.44
CA SER A 44 3.70 3.28 -16.86
C SER A 44 3.66 4.76 -17.26
N GLY A 45 4.05 5.06 -18.49
CA GLY A 45 4.15 6.44 -18.98
C GLY A 45 4.21 6.48 -20.49
N ASN A 46 3.82 7.63 -21.05
CA ASN A 46 3.77 7.88 -22.49
C ASN A 46 4.97 8.71 -22.99
N GLY A 47 6.00 8.88 -22.15
CA GLY A 47 7.16 9.73 -22.38
C GLY A 47 8.46 9.13 -21.83
N ALA A 48 9.38 9.99 -21.41
CA ALA A 48 10.65 9.57 -20.80
C ALA A 48 10.52 9.26 -19.29
N GLY A 49 9.38 9.59 -18.69
CA GLY A 49 9.05 9.31 -17.31
C GLY A 49 7.81 8.45 -17.14
N VAL A 50 7.38 8.36 -15.89
CA VAL A 50 6.21 7.61 -15.43
C VAL A 50 5.09 8.60 -15.14
N SER A 51 3.89 8.36 -15.66
CA SER A 51 2.68 9.15 -15.38
C SER A 51 1.63 8.41 -14.55
N HIS A 52 1.69 7.07 -14.51
CA HIS A 52 0.84 6.24 -13.66
C HIS A 52 1.67 5.20 -12.91
N TYR A 53 1.26 4.85 -11.70
CA TYR A 53 1.87 3.79 -10.92
C TYR A 53 0.91 2.60 -10.75
N HIS A 54 1.49 1.43 -10.54
CA HIS A 54 0.81 0.21 -10.12
C HIS A 54 1.56 -0.37 -8.92
N LEU A 55 0.90 -0.43 -7.77
CA LEU A 55 1.43 -0.99 -6.54
C LEU A 55 0.74 -2.32 -6.25
N ALA A 56 1.53 -3.34 -5.95
CA ALA A 56 1.08 -4.58 -5.35
C ALA A 56 1.88 -4.84 -4.06
N ILE A 57 1.18 -5.06 -2.95
CA ILE A 57 1.74 -5.48 -1.67
C ILE A 57 1.12 -6.82 -1.32
N GLN A 58 1.94 -7.85 -1.13
CA GLN A 58 1.48 -9.18 -0.72
C GLN A 58 2.08 -9.54 0.64
N HIS A 59 1.25 -10.01 1.56
CA HIS A 59 1.70 -10.58 2.82
C HIS A 59 1.90 -12.09 2.67
N ASN A 60 3.15 -12.53 2.75
CA ASN A 60 3.57 -13.88 2.37
C ASN A 60 2.96 -14.97 3.25
N GLN A 61 2.66 -14.67 4.52
CA GLN A 61 2.15 -15.66 5.48
C GLN A 61 0.63 -15.84 5.39
N SER A 62 -0.12 -14.76 5.20
CA SER A 62 -1.58 -14.83 5.14
C SER A 62 -2.14 -14.95 3.73
N GLY A 63 -1.32 -14.71 2.70
CA GLY A 63 -1.76 -14.67 1.31
C GLY A 63 -2.58 -13.43 0.94
N VAL A 64 -2.81 -12.50 1.88
CA VAL A 64 -3.54 -11.25 1.62
C VAL A 64 -2.71 -10.37 0.69
N SER A 65 -3.33 -9.88 -0.39
CA SER A 65 -2.75 -8.85 -1.25
C SER A 65 -3.54 -7.55 -1.17
N LEU A 66 -2.84 -6.45 -1.35
CA LEU A 66 -3.37 -5.13 -1.63
C LEU A 66 -2.81 -4.70 -2.97
N GLU A 67 -3.69 -4.22 -3.85
CA GLU A 67 -3.33 -3.61 -5.12
C GLU A 67 -3.88 -2.18 -5.16
N ASP A 68 -3.08 -1.25 -5.68
CA ASP A 68 -3.47 0.14 -5.87
C ASP A 68 -2.88 0.65 -7.18
N TYR A 69 -3.61 1.50 -7.89
CA TYR A 69 -3.14 2.13 -9.13
C TYR A 69 -3.61 3.57 -9.19
N GLY A 70 -2.85 4.42 -9.88
CA GLY A 70 -3.28 5.78 -10.13
C GLY A 70 -2.20 6.67 -10.70
N ASP A 71 -2.50 7.96 -10.77
CA ASP A 71 -1.58 8.96 -11.32
C ASP A 71 -0.49 9.31 -10.30
N VAL A 72 0.73 9.52 -10.82
CA VAL A 72 1.83 10.11 -10.04
C VAL A 72 1.64 11.63 -9.98
N SER A 73 0.88 12.07 -8.99
CA SER A 73 0.58 13.47 -8.69
C SER A 73 1.22 13.90 -7.37
N ALA A 74 1.22 15.20 -7.06
CA ALA A 74 1.71 15.70 -5.78
C ALA A 74 1.06 14.94 -4.60
N GLY A 75 1.88 14.43 -3.68
CA GLY A 75 1.40 13.68 -2.51
C GLY A 75 1.25 12.17 -2.72
N PHE A 76 1.54 11.63 -3.91
CA PHE A 76 1.38 10.19 -4.16
C PHE A 76 2.30 9.34 -3.25
N ILE A 77 3.54 9.78 -3.01
CA ILE A 77 4.51 9.04 -2.18
C ILE A 77 3.99 8.93 -0.75
N GLU A 78 3.53 10.03 -0.19
CA GLU A 78 2.97 10.10 1.16
C GLU A 78 1.74 9.21 1.29
N ARG A 79 0.89 9.15 0.25
CA ARG A 79 -0.25 8.24 0.18
C ARG A 79 0.21 6.78 0.21
N LEU A 80 1.16 6.39 -0.64
CA LEU A 80 1.66 5.01 -0.69
C LEU A 80 2.31 4.58 0.63
N LEU A 81 3.15 5.44 1.23
CA LEU A 81 3.80 5.15 2.51
C LEU A 81 2.80 5.04 3.67
N ARG A 82 1.78 5.91 3.70
CA ARG A 82 0.69 5.84 4.67
C ARG A 82 -0.10 4.56 4.51
N MET A 83 -0.45 4.20 3.28
CA MET A 83 -1.18 2.98 2.97
C MET A 83 -0.38 1.72 3.35
N GLY A 84 0.91 1.66 3.03
CA GLY A 84 1.79 0.57 3.47
C GLY A 84 1.82 0.43 4.99
N THR A 85 1.94 1.54 5.72
CA THR A 85 1.87 1.54 7.19
C THR A 85 0.53 1.01 7.68
N GLN A 86 -0.58 1.46 7.09
CA GLN A 86 -1.92 1.01 7.45
C GLN A 86 -2.11 -0.50 7.24
N VAL A 87 -1.62 -1.05 6.12
CA VAL A 87 -1.68 -2.49 5.81
C VAL A 87 -0.87 -3.30 6.81
N ARG A 88 0.36 -2.87 7.11
CA ARG A 88 1.20 -3.54 8.10
C ARG A 88 0.51 -3.58 9.46
N ASP A 89 0.09 -2.42 9.96
CA ASP A 89 -0.55 -2.31 11.27
C ASP A 89 -1.86 -3.11 11.33
N MET A 90 -2.58 -3.20 10.20
CA MET A 90 -3.77 -4.04 10.06
C MET A 90 -3.42 -5.52 10.22
N LEU A 91 -2.45 -6.02 9.44
CA LEU A 91 -2.08 -7.43 9.43
C LEU A 91 -1.33 -7.88 10.70
N ASP A 92 -0.67 -6.97 11.39
CA ASP A 92 -0.05 -7.21 12.70
C ASP A 92 -1.04 -7.10 13.88
N SER A 93 -2.30 -6.76 13.62
CA SER A 93 -3.30 -6.62 14.67
C SER A 93 -3.75 -7.96 15.28
N SER A 94 -4.14 -7.89 16.54
CA SER A 94 -4.80 -9.02 17.21
C SER A 94 -6.15 -9.36 16.57
N THR A 95 -6.86 -8.37 16.01
CA THR A 95 -8.10 -8.59 15.27
C THR A 95 -7.85 -9.52 14.08
N PHE A 96 -6.87 -9.21 13.23
CA PHE A 96 -6.53 -10.06 12.09
C PHE A 96 -6.15 -11.48 12.51
N SER A 97 -5.37 -11.62 13.57
CA SER A 97 -5.00 -12.92 14.13
C SER A 97 -6.21 -13.72 14.62
N ARG A 98 -7.20 -13.05 15.24
CA ARG A 98 -8.45 -13.70 15.68
C ARG A 98 -9.34 -14.11 14.50
N MET A 99 -9.38 -13.32 13.43
CA MET A 99 -10.14 -13.68 12.23
C MET A 99 -9.65 -14.99 11.59
N ALA A 100 -8.34 -15.26 11.67
CA ALA A 100 -7.73 -16.49 11.16
C ALA A 100 -7.87 -17.70 12.11
N SER A 101 -8.50 -17.54 13.28
CA SER A 101 -8.60 -18.60 14.30
C SER A 101 -9.83 -19.49 14.12
N ASP A 102 -9.87 -20.60 14.85
CA ASP A 102 -11.03 -21.50 14.93
C ASP A 102 -12.10 -21.06 15.95
N ASP A 103 -11.94 -19.87 16.54
CA ASP A 103 -12.90 -19.32 17.51
C ASP A 103 -14.28 -19.14 16.86
N PRO A 104 -15.38 -19.73 17.40
CA PRO A 104 -16.72 -19.52 16.89
C PRO A 104 -17.16 -18.05 16.97
N GLY A 105 -16.55 -17.24 17.83
CA GLY A 105 -16.74 -15.79 17.94
C GLY A 105 -15.80 -14.95 17.08
N ARG A 106 -15.05 -15.55 16.15
CA ARG A 106 -14.11 -14.80 15.29
C ARG A 106 -14.82 -13.78 14.39
N PRO A 107 -14.24 -12.59 14.17
CA PRO A 107 -14.77 -11.67 13.17
C PRO A 107 -14.63 -12.28 11.77
N LEU A 108 -15.68 -12.18 10.96
CA LEU A 108 -15.61 -12.53 9.53
C LEU A 108 -15.25 -11.33 8.65
N VAL A 109 -15.56 -10.13 9.14
CA VAL A 109 -15.31 -8.87 8.46
C VAL A 109 -14.66 -7.92 9.47
N TRP A 110 -13.63 -7.22 9.04
CA TRP A 110 -13.04 -6.14 9.82
C TRP A 110 -12.99 -4.87 8.98
N LEU A 111 -13.76 -3.88 9.44
CA LEU A 111 -13.68 -2.53 8.93
C LEU A 111 -12.86 -1.73 9.93
N ARG A 112 -11.72 -1.21 9.49
CA ARG A 112 -10.98 -0.24 10.29
C ARG A 112 -11.84 1.03 10.32
N GLU A 113 -12.43 1.34 11.47
CA GLU A 113 -13.16 2.59 11.68
C GLU A 113 -12.32 3.75 11.16
N LEU A 114 -12.84 4.49 10.18
CA LEU A 114 -12.45 5.88 9.97
C LEU A 114 -12.80 6.55 11.30
N ALA A 115 -11.79 6.95 12.07
CA ALA A 115 -11.98 7.42 13.44
C ALA A 115 -13.12 8.46 13.53
N SER A 116 -14.28 8.01 13.97
CA SER A 116 -15.37 8.78 14.53
C SER A 116 -15.83 7.99 15.76
N PRO A 117 -15.28 8.26 16.95
CA PRO A 117 -15.69 7.55 18.16
C PRO A 117 -17.18 7.85 18.43
N GLY A 118 -18.06 6.87 18.20
CA GLY A 118 -19.44 6.96 18.66
C GLY A 118 -20.54 6.30 17.82
N GLU A 119 -20.27 5.82 16.61
CA GLU A 119 -21.36 5.31 15.75
C GLU A 119 -21.53 3.79 15.88
N THR A 120 -22.37 3.38 16.84
CA THR A 120 -22.78 1.98 17.00
C THR A 120 -23.72 1.60 15.86
N ILE A 121 -23.24 0.78 14.90
CA ILE A 121 -24.10 0.15 13.89
C ILE A 121 -25.02 -0.85 14.61
N THR A 122 -26.23 -0.40 14.95
CA THR A 122 -27.29 -1.27 15.45
C THR A 122 -27.95 -1.95 14.26
N MET A 123 -27.60 -3.21 14.01
CA MET A 123 -28.39 -4.05 13.10
C MET A 123 -29.75 -4.32 13.75
N ARG A 124 -30.83 -3.79 13.17
CA ARG A 124 -32.19 -4.18 13.55
C ARG A 124 -32.43 -5.63 13.11
N ALA A 125 -32.90 -6.45 14.04
CA ALA A 125 -33.38 -7.79 13.73
C ALA A 125 -34.60 -7.71 12.78
N PRO A 126 -34.72 -8.63 11.82
CA PRO A 126 -35.90 -8.69 10.95
C PRO A 126 -37.14 -9.06 11.77
N SER A 127 -38.22 -8.32 11.54
CA SER A 127 -39.55 -8.55 12.11
C SER A 127 -40.21 -9.83 11.61
#